data_AF-A0A821T280-F1
#
_entry.id   AF-A0A821T280-F1
#
_cell.length_a   1.000
_cell.length_b   1.000
_cell.length_c   1.000
_cell.angle_alpha   90.00
_cell.angle_beta   90.00
_cell.angle_gamma   90.00
#
_symmetry.space_group_name_H-M   'P 1'
#
loop_
_entity.id
_entity.type
_entity.pdbx_description
1 polymer ?
#
loop_
_entity_poly.entity_id
_entity_poly.type
_entity_poly.pdbx_seq_one_letter_code
_entity_poly.pdbx_strand_id
1 'polypeptide(L)'
;MVGNQRDNQQSLLDLSTIALGIWCDKIIAYQFSQAIGLIYFGADGIPINQKCPISKDLSQLEKASSNLPRCGDTTPMYDAIEMAIQSIISFRKHNEKQLSTECRSLIVCFSDGEDNSSVKASFETIKSKLKNEKIVFDTIAFMKHESSNLVQLCE
;
A
#
# COMPACT_ATOMS: atom_id res chain seq x y z
N MET A 1 -10.83 -28.30 12.34
CA MET A 1 -11.46 -27.02 11.91
C MET A 1 -10.41 -26.14 11.22
N VAL A 2 -9.93 -26.52 10.03
CA VAL A 2 -8.84 -25.81 9.31
C VAL A 2 -9.32 -25.27 7.94
N GLY A 3 -10.55 -25.60 7.52
CA GLY A 3 -11.11 -25.18 6.23
C GLY A 3 -11.52 -23.71 6.16
N ASN A 4 -12.10 -23.14 7.22
CA ASN A 4 -12.71 -21.81 7.15
C ASN A 4 -11.72 -20.62 7.05
N GLN A 5 -10.48 -20.74 7.54
CA GLN A 5 -9.55 -19.61 7.55
C GLN A 5 -8.88 -19.38 6.19
N ARG A 6 -8.53 -20.44 5.47
CA ARG A 6 -7.91 -20.35 4.14
C ARG A 6 -8.88 -19.84 3.07
N ASP A 7 -10.13 -20.29 3.13
CA ASP A 7 -11.17 -19.83 2.22
C ASP A 7 -11.47 -18.33 2.40
N ASN A 8 -11.45 -17.84 3.65
CA ASN A 8 -11.61 -16.41 3.94
C ASN A 8 -10.40 -15.58 3.45
N GLN A 9 -9.16 -16.00 3.68
CA GLN A 9 -7.98 -15.27 3.21
C GLN A 9 -7.89 -15.17 1.69
N GLN A 10 -8.22 -16.25 0.97
CA GLN A 10 -8.28 -16.23 -0.49
C GLN A 10 -9.34 -15.23 -0.98
N SER A 11 -10.50 -15.17 -0.33
CA SER A 11 -11.56 -14.21 -0.68
C SER A 11 -11.16 -12.74 -0.44
N LEU A 12 -10.36 -12.46 0.61
CA LEU A 12 -9.87 -11.10 0.91
C LEU A 12 -8.82 -10.63 -0.10
N LEU A 13 -7.93 -11.52 -0.53
CA LEU A 13 -6.98 -11.23 -1.60
C LEU A 13 -7.69 -10.92 -2.92
N ASP A 14 -8.71 -11.72 -3.26
CA ASP A 14 -9.50 -11.52 -4.48
C ASP A 14 -10.22 -10.16 -4.43
N LEU A 15 -10.83 -9.82 -3.29
CA LEU A 15 -11.46 -8.51 -3.07
C LEU A 15 -10.46 -7.35 -3.13
N SER A 16 -9.28 -7.51 -2.53
CA SER A 16 -8.22 -6.49 -2.55
C SER A 16 -7.70 -6.26 -3.97
N THR A 17 -7.55 -7.34 -4.75
CA THR A 17 -7.11 -7.28 -6.15
C THR A 17 -8.17 -6.62 -7.02
N ILE A 18 -9.45 -6.97 -6.85
CA ILE A 18 -10.57 -6.33 -7.56
C ILE A 18 -10.64 -4.84 -7.20
N ALA A 19 -10.55 -4.49 -5.92
CA ALA A 19 -10.60 -3.11 -5.45
C ALA A 19 -9.43 -2.29 -6.00
N LEU A 20 -8.22 -2.86 -6.00
CA LEU A 20 -7.03 -2.25 -6.60
C LEU A 20 -7.21 -2.06 -8.11
N GLY A 21 -7.73 -3.06 -8.83
CA GLY A 21 -8.01 -2.98 -10.27
C GLY A 21 -8.95 -1.83 -10.59
N ILE A 22 -10.10 -1.75 -9.90
CA ILE A 22 -11.07 -0.66 -10.06
C ILE A 22 -10.44 0.70 -9.74
N TRP A 23 -9.59 0.78 -8.71
CA TRP A 23 -8.89 2.01 -8.35
C TRP A 23 -7.91 2.43 -9.46
N CYS A 24 -7.09 1.50 -9.96
CA CYS A 24 -6.17 1.74 -11.08
C CYS A 24 -6.91 2.20 -12.33
N ASP A 25 -8.01 1.54 -12.71
CA ASP A 25 -8.81 1.89 -13.88
C ASP A 25 -9.34 3.32 -13.81
N LYS A 26 -9.88 3.73 -12.65
CA LYS A 26 -10.35 5.10 -12.42
C LYS A 26 -9.22 6.11 -12.56
N ILE A 27 -8.09 5.80 -11.93
CA ILE A 27 -6.91 6.66 -11.89
C ILE A 27 -6.32 6.85 -13.30
N ILE A 28 -6.27 5.79 -14.11
CA ILE A 28 -5.87 5.84 -15.52
C ILE A 28 -6.88 6.64 -16.34
N ALA A 29 -8.19 6.38 -16.16
CA ALA A 29 -9.25 7.04 -16.92
C ALA A 29 -9.33 8.55 -16.67
N TYR A 30 -9.09 9.01 -15.44
CA TYR A 30 -9.11 10.43 -15.12
C TYR A 30 -7.89 11.21 -15.64
N GLN A 31 -6.83 10.52 -16.07
CA GLN A 31 -5.62 11.13 -16.62
C GLN A 31 -5.01 12.25 -15.75
N PHE A 32 -5.10 12.12 -14.42
CA PHE A 32 -4.47 13.07 -13.53
C PHE A 32 -2.94 13.07 -13.71
N SER A 33 -2.31 14.23 -13.55
CA SER A 33 -0.85 14.34 -13.52
C SER A 33 -0.33 13.73 -12.22
N GLN A 34 -0.05 12.43 -12.24
CA GLN A 34 0.31 11.63 -11.08
C GLN A 34 1.51 10.72 -11.35
N ALA A 35 2.14 10.28 -10.27
CA ALA A 35 3.13 9.20 -10.30
C ALA A 35 2.72 8.18 -9.24
N ILE A 36 2.74 6.90 -9.61
CA ILE A 36 2.20 5.82 -8.78
C ILE A 36 3.23 4.71 -8.67
N GLY A 37 3.34 4.14 -7.48
CA GLY A 37 4.08 2.92 -7.20
C GLY A 37 3.18 1.90 -6.53
N LEU A 38 3.61 0.64 -6.54
CA LEU A 38 2.90 -0.47 -5.92
C LEU A 38 3.86 -1.28 -5.05
N ILE A 39 3.53 -1.39 -3.78
CA ILE A 39 4.19 -2.26 -2.81
C ILE A 39 3.16 -3.30 -2.37
N TYR A 40 3.58 -4.56 -2.34
CA TYR A 40 2.81 -5.63 -1.73
C TYR A 40 3.59 -6.21 -0.57
N PHE A 41 2.87 -6.80 0.38
CA PHE A 41 3.45 -7.46 1.53
C PHE A 41 2.76 -8.78 1.80
N GLY A 42 3.45 -9.64 2.54
CA GLY A 42 2.92 -10.90 3.00
C GLY A 42 2.69 -11.92 1.91
N ALA A 43 3.62 -12.11 0.96
CA ALA A 43 3.46 -13.11 -0.10
C ALA A 43 4.60 -14.13 -0.13
N ASP A 44 4.27 -15.42 -0.21
CA ASP A 44 5.15 -16.56 -0.52
C ASP A 44 6.63 -16.41 -0.10
N GLY A 45 6.89 -16.19 1.19
CA GLY A 45 8.25 -16.11 1.76
C GLY A 45 9.01 -14.81 1.49
N ILE A 46 8.42 -13.87 0.75
CA ILE A 46 8.91 -12.49 0.60
C ILE A 46 8.02 -11.56 1.44
N PRO A 47 8.51 -11.05 2.57
CA PRO A 47 7.68 -10.27 3.48
C PRO A 47 7.18 -8.98 2.85
N ILE A 48 7.99 -8.28 2.05
CA ILE A 48 7.63 -7.02 1.39
C ILE A 48 8.34 -6.93 0.04
N ASN A 49 7.64 -6.46 -0.99
CA ASN A 49 8.24 -6.24 -2.29
C ASN A 49 7.57 -5.07 -3.03
N GLN A 50 8.41 -4.20 -3.58
CA GLN A 50 8.00 -3.12 -4.47
C GLN A 50 7.87 -3.65 -5.90
N LYS A 51 6.65 -4.06 -6.27
CA LYS A 51 6.35 -4.59 -7.61
C LYS A 51 6.49 -3.52 -8.70
N CYS A 52 6.15 -2.28 -8.37
CA CYS A 52 6.25 -1.14 -9.27
C CYS A 52 6.89 0.05 -8.54
N PRO A 53 8.03 0.58 -9.00
CA PRO A 53 8.54 1.84 -8.48
C PRO A 53 7.59 2.99 -8.79
N ILE A 54 7.69 4.07 -8.01
CA ILE A 54 6.90 5.29 -8.27
C ILE A 54 7.31 5.84 -9.63
N SER A 55 6.36 5.85 -10.57
CA SER A 55 6.56 6.26 -11.95
C SER A 55 5.34 6.99 -12.51
N LYS A 56 5.57 7.86 -13.49
CA LYS A 56 4.52 8.48 -14.30
C LYS A 56 3.99 7.53 -15.38
N ASP A 57 4.72 6.45 -15.67
CA ASP A 57 4.34 5.40 -16.61
C ASP A 57 3.38 4.41 -15.94
N LEU A 58 2.08 4.56 -16.21
CA LEU A 58 1.03 3.72 -15.63
C LEU A 58 0.97 2.32 -16.25
N SER A 59 1.67 2.04 -17.35
CA SER A 59 1.68 0.70 -17.96
C SER A 59 2.34 -0.34 -17.06
N GLN A 60 3.27 0.09 -16.20
CA GLN A 60 3.91 -0.78 -15.21
C GLN A 60 2.97 -1.11 -14.06
N LEU A 61 2.13 -0.15 -13.66
CA LEU A 61 1.10 -0.36 -12.63
C LEU A 61 0.08 -1.40 -13.09
N GLU A 62 -0.44 -1.28 -14.33
CA GLU A 62 -1.41 -2.20 -14.92
C GLU A 62 -0.89 -3.65 -14.98
N LYS A 63 0.36 -3.83 -15.40
CA LYS A 63 1.01 -5.15 -15.41
C LYS A 63 1.23 -5.71 -14.01
N ALA A 64 1.56 -4.85 -13.05
CA ALA A 64 1.84 -5.21 -11.68
C ALA A 64 0.57 -5.61 -10.92
N SER A 65 -0.54 -4.89 -11.10
CA SER A 65 -1.83 -5.20 -10.45
C SER A 65 -2.47 -6.49 -10.96
N SER A 66 -2.22 -6.85 -12.22
CA SER A 66 -2.77 -8.07 -12.83
C SER A 66 -2.10 -9.37 -12.36
N ASN A 67 -0.92 -9.28 -11.73
CA ASN A 67 -0.09 -10.44 -11.37
C ASN A 67 0.41 -10.32 -9.93
N LEU A 68 -0.52 -10.18 -8.98
CA LEU A 68 -0.20 -10.20 -7.56
C LEU A 68 -0.03 -11.65 -7.07
N PRO A 69 1.04 -11.94 -6.32
CA PRO A 69 1.23 -13.26 -5.72
C PRO A 69 0.20 -13.52 -4.62
N ARG A 70 0.04 -14.78 -4.22
CA ARG A 70 -0.85 -15.13 -3.10
C ARG A 70 -0.31 -14.57 -1.79
N CYS A 71 -1.23 -14.09 -0.95
CA CYS A 71 -0.90 -13.76 0.42
C CYS A 71 -0.57 -15.04 1.20
N GLY A 72 0.56 -15.01 1.90
CA GLY A 72 0.94 -16.00 2.91
C GLY A 72 0.49 -15.57 4.30
N ASP A 73 1.02 -16.25 5.32
CA ASP A 73 0.55 -16.11 6.71
C ASP A 73 1.15 -14.90 7.47
N THR A 74 2.07 -14.16 6.85
CA THR A 74 2.78 -13.04 7.50
C THR A 74 2.32 -11.68 6.98
N THR A 75 2.10 -10.72 7.87
CA THR A 75 1.65 -9.37 7.52
C THR A 75 2.59 -8.30 8.12
N PRO A 76 3.68 -7.93 7.42
CA PRO A 76 4.60 -6.87 7.85
C PRO A 76 4.10 -5.51 7.32
N MET A 77 2.89 -5.14 7.71
CA MET A 77 2.18 -3.95 7.24
C MET A 77 2.95 -2.66 7.56
N TYR A 78 3.41 -2.46 8.80
CA TYR A 78 4.14 -1.23 9.16
C TYR A 78 5.47 -1.12 8.42
N ASP A 79 6.21 -2.21 8.26
CA ASP A 79 7.44 -2.21 7.47
C ASP A 79 7.17 -1.91 5.99
N ALA A 80 6.02 -2.33 5.44
CA ALA A 80 5.61 -2.00 4.07
C ALA A 80 5.24 -0.51 3.93
N ILE A 81 4.56 0.07 4.92
CA ILE A 81 4.25 1.50 4.96
C ILE A 81 5.56 2.32 5.07
N GLU A 82 6.50 1.88 5.89
CA GLU A 82 7.83 2.50 5.97
C GLU A 82 8.52 2.51 4.60
N MET A 83 8.50 1.37 3.88
CA MET A 83 9.05 1.29 2.54
C MET A 83 8.36 2.28 1.59
N ALA A 84 7.04 2.40 1.65
CA ALA A 84 6.28 3.37 0.85
C ALA A 84 6.69 4.82 1.14
N ILE A 85 6.84 5.18 2.41
CA ILE A 85 7.32 6.51 2.84
C ILE A 85 8.70 6.78 2.25
N GLN A 86 9.65 5.85 2.40
CA GLN A 86 11.01 6.01 1.87
C GLN A 86 11.03 6.14 0.35
N SER A 87 10.20 5.38 -0.36
CA SER A 87 10.06 5.45 -1.81
C SER A 87 9.49 6.81 -2.25
N ILE A 88 8.51 7.36 -1.53
CA ILE A 88 7.96 8.70 -1.79
C ILE A 88 9.03 9.78 -1.58
N ILE A 89 9.73 9.78 -0.44
CA ILE A 89 10.78 10.76 -0.14
C ILE A 89 11.87 10.71 -1.22
N SER A 90 12.31 9.50 -1.57
CA SER A 90 13.31 9.28 -2.60
C SER A 90 12.83 9.81 -3.95
N PHE A 91 11.60 9.49 -4.36
CA PHE A 91 11.04 9.96 -5.62
C PHE A 91 10.93 11.49 -5.66
N ARG A 92 10.44 12.12 -4.58
CA ARG A 92 10.33 13.58 -4.47
C ARG A 92 11.69 14.25 -4.64
N LYS A 93 12.71 13.77 -3.92
CA LYS A 93 14.07 14.30 -3.98
C LYS A 93 14.69 14.18 -5.38
N HIS A 94 14.53 13.03 -6.04
CA HIS A 94 15.07 12.82 -7.39
C HIS A 94 14.35 13.65 -8.46
N ASN A 95 13.08 14.00 -8.24
CA ASN A 95 12.24 14.70 -9.21
C ASN A 95 11.88 16.13 -8.80
N GLU A 96 12.58 16.71 -7.82
CA GLU A 96 12.24 18.00 -7.20
C GLU A 96 11.96 19.11 -8.23
N LYS A 97 12.75 19.18 -9.31
CA LYS A 97 12.61 20.19 -10.38
C LYS A 97 11.42 19.95 -11.32
N GLN A 98 10.86 18.73 -11.33
CA GLN A 98 9.77 18.32 -12.22
C GLN A 98 8.42 18.21 -11.50
N LEU A 99 8.41 18.34 -10.17
CA LEU A 99 7.21 18.26 -9.36
C LEU A 99 6.65 19.66 -9.13
N SER A 100 5.33 19.77 -9.18
CA SER A 100 4.63 20.97 -8.74
C SER A 100 4.87 21.20 -7.25
N THR A 101 4.94 22.46 -6.81
CA THR A 101 4.97 22.82 -5.38
C THR A 101 3.71 22.35 -4.64
N GLU A 102 2.61 22.15 -5.38
CA GLU A 102 1.34 21.65 -4.87
C GLU A 102 1.23 20.11 -4.93
N CYS A 103 2.30 19.40 -5.31
CA CYS A 103 2.29 17.95 -5.39
C CYS A 103 2.09 17.33 -4.01
N ARG A 104 0.97 16.65 -3.81
CA ARG A 104 0.68 15.90 -2.59
C ARG A 104 1.15 14.46 -2.71
N SER A 105 1.36 13.80 -1.58
CA SER A 105 1.57 12.35 -1.58
C SER A 105 0.55 11.66 -0.70
N LEU A 106 0.10 10.52 -1.19
CA LEU A 106 -0.94 9.69 -0.61
C LEU A 106 -0.45 8.25 -0.62
N ILE A 107 -0.59 7.57 0.51
CA ILE A 107 -0.50 6.12 0.60
C ILE A 107 -1.92 5.62 0.79
N VAL A 108 -2.37 4.72 -0.08
CA VAL A 108 -3.64 3.99 0.09
C VAL A 108 -3.30 2.56 0.46
N CYS A 109 -3.66 2.15 1.68
CA CYS A 109 -3.39 0.82 2.21
C CYS A 109 -4.61 -0.09 2.09
N PHE A 110 -4.46 -1.19 1.37
CA PHE A 110 -5.45 -2.25 1.20
C PHE A 110 -5.08 -3.37 2.18
N SER A 111 -5.80 -3.51 3.29
CA SER A 111 -5.43 -4.44 4.36
C SER A 111 -6.62 -4.82 5.24
N ASP A 112 -6.52 -5.90 6.00
CA ASP A 112 -7.39 -6.20 7.14
C ASP A 112 -6.96 -5.44 8.43
N GLY A 113 -5.78 -4.81 8.39
CA GLY A 113 -5.17 -4.05 9.48
C GLY A 113 -4.45 -4.92 10.51
N GLU A 114 -4.23 -6.19 10.23
CA GLU A 114 -3.36 -7.03 11.05
C GLU A 114 -1.89 -6.79 10.68
N ASP A 115 -1.08 -6.49 11.69
CA ASP A 115 0.38 -6.50 11.58
C ASP A 115 0.93 -7.55 12.56
N ASN A 116 1.43 -8.66 12.02
CA ASN A 116 1.92 -9.78 12.84
C ASN A 116 3.40 -10.10 12.60
N SER A 117 4.06 -9.39 11.69
CA SER A 117 5.45 -9.68 11.33
C SER A 117 6.32 -8.47 11.01
N SER A 118 5.90 -7.23 11.30
CA SER A 118 6.82 -6.09 11.18
C SER A 118 7.91 -6.15 12.25
N VAL A 119 9.14 -5.82 11.87
CA VAL A 119 10.32 -5.89 12.75
C VAL A 119 11.01 -4.54 12.89
N LYS A 120 10.95 -3.68 11.86
CA LYS A 120 11.72 -2.43 11.84
C LYS A 120 10.88 -1.21 12.21
N ALA A 121 9.63 -1.20 11.80
CA ALA A 121 8.70 -0.11 11.98
C ALA A 121 7.64 -0.47 13.04
N SER A 122 7.22 0.56 13.75
CA SER A 122 6.12 0.51 14.72
C SER A 122 5.07 1.54 14.35
N PHE A 123 3.85 1.37 14.85
CA PHE A 123 2.76 2.33 14.69
C PHE A 123 3.20 3.78 14.96
N GLU A 124 3.83 4.05 16.10
CA GLU A 124 4.28 5.41 16.48
C GLU A 124 5.32 5.98 15.52
N THR A 125 6.22 5.13 15.02
CA THR A 125 7.25 5.55 14.06
C THR A 125 6.62 5.91 12.72
N ILE A 126 5.66 5.12 12.25
CA ILE A 126 4.93 5.38 11.01
C ILE A 126 4.10 6.65 11.15
N LYS A 127 3.32 6.79 12.22
CA LYS A 127 2.47 7.97 12.48
C LYS A 127 3.29 9.26 12.48
N SER A 128 4.43 9.26 13.19
CA SER A 128 5.34 10.40 13.23
C SER A 128 5.90 10.75 11.84
N LYS A 129 6.32 9.74 11.06
CA LYS A 129 6.87 9.96 9.71
C LYS A 129 5.83 10.48 8.72
N LEU A 130 4.62 9.91 8.70
CA LEU A 130 3.52 10.40 7.86
C LEU A 130 3.26 11.89 8.10
N LYS A 131 3.19 12.28 9.37
CA LYS A 131 2.99 13.68 9.79
C LYS A 131 4.15 14.58 9.36
N ASN A 132 5.40 14.18 9.67
CA ASN A 132 6.58 15.00 9.39
C ASN A 132 6.81 15.20 7.89
N GLU A 133 6.55 14.16 7.09
CA GLU A 133 6.74 14.18 5.64
C GLU A 133 5.51 14.69 4.86
N LYS A 134 4.45 15.07 5.59
CA LYS A 134 3.16 15.52 5.03
C LYS A 134 2.63 14.53 3.98
N ILE A 135 2.67 13.25 4.32
CA ILE A 135 2.12 12.16 3.50
C ILE A 135 0.75 11.83 4.07
N VAL A 136 -0.28 11.96 3.23
CA VAL A 136 -1.62 11.52 3.59
C VAL A 136 -1.65 10.01 3.57
N PHE A 137 -2.31 9.41 4.57
CA PHE A 137 -2.56 7.99 4.62
C PHE A 137 -4.07 7.76 4.55
N ASP A 138 -4.47 6.82 3.71
CA ASP A 138 -5.85 6.38 3.57
C ASP A 138 -5.86 4.86 3.54
N THR A 139 -6.99 4.25 3.87
CA THR A 139 -7.11 2.80 3.96
C THR A 139 -8.44 2.27 3.46
N ILE A 140 -8.37 1.12 2.81
CA ILE A 140 -9.51 0.28 2.51
C ILE A 140 -9.36 -0.96 3.39
N ALA A 141 -10.12 -0.98 4.49
CA ALA A 141 -10.14 -2.07 5.45
C ALA A 141 -11.13 -3.17 5.01
N PHE A 142 -10.66 -4.41 4.88
CA PHE A 142 -11.49 -5.54 4.38
C PHE A 142 -12.14 -6.41 5.46
N MET A 143 -11.86 -6.14 6.74
CA MET A 143 -12.41 -6.90 7.88
C MET A 143 -13.21 -6.02 8.84
N LYS A 144 -14.19 -6.63 9.51
CA LYS A 144 -15.22 -5.98 10.33
C LYS A 144 -14.73 -5.47 11.69
N HIS A 145 -13.51 -5.87 12.09
CA HIS A 145 -12.90 -5.34 13.29
C HIS A 145 -12.28 -4.00 12.94
N GLU A 146 -12.68 -2.96 13.66
CA GLU A 146 -11.94 -1.71 13.74
C GLU A 146 -10.52 -2.06 14.19
N SER A 147 -9.61 -2.28 13.24
CA SER A 147 -8.18 -2.26 13.49
C SER A 147 -7.86 -0.81 13.84
N SER A 148 -8.11 -0.46 15.11
CA SER A 148 -8.08 0.90 15.65
C SER A 148 -6.84 1.65 15.21
N ASN A 149 -5.73 0.94 15.11
CA ASN A 149 -4.44 1.50 14.76
C ASN A 149 -4.36 1.88 13.27
N LEU A 150 -4.91 1.09 12.35
CA LEU A 150 -4.87 1.42 10.91
C LEU A 150 -5.73 2.65 10.61
N VAL A 151 -6.92 2.74 11.23
CA VAL A 151 -7.80 3.92 11.11
C VAL A 151 -7.15 5.14 11.76
N GLN A 152 -6.47 4.99 12.90
CA GLN A 152 -5.73 6.08 13.55
C GLN A 152 -4.52 6.61 12.77
N LEU A 153 -4.05 5.90 11.72
CA LEU A 153 -3.05 6.45 10.80
C LEU A 153 -3.66 7.43 9.79
N CYS A 154 -4.98 7.41 9.62
CA CYS A 154 -5.70 8.33 8.73
C CYS A 154 -5.99 9.70 9.39
N GLU A 155 -5.82 9.80 10.72
CA GLU A 155 -6.02 11.02 11.54
C GLU A 155 -4.74 11.88 11.65
#